data_AF-A0AAD7NQ72-F1
#
_entry.id   AF-A0AAD7NQ72-F1
#
_cell.length_a   1.000
_cell.length_b   1.000
_cell.length_c   1.000
_cell.angle_alpha   90.00
_cell.angle_beta   90.00
_cell.angle_gamma   90.00
#
_symmetry.space_group_name_H-M   'P 1'
#
loop_
_entity.id
_entity.type
_entity.pdbx_description
1 polymer ?
#
loop_
_entity_poly.entity_id
_entity_poly.type
_entity_poly.pdbx_seq_one_letter_code
_entity_poly.pdbx_strand_id
1 'polypeptide(L)'
;MPQKRVNNTTFTFCDTAQSLSAVAANIRGSSTVFLDCEGHDLGLAAGGLSLISLGTPTPNQPRTYLIDAVALGTSELRPIFDILESPNVQKVVFDGRMDQTALFYDHGRVRLQNVVDLQLADIKSRVLRGENEGSLEQLMRLSPYLLQSEVEKNPQLYYKVQKLPGLEQTVREHGVAVGAEELTIKGRFKHTSWLRRPLPQTALIYAANDITLIAHLWEEFVDQGYIDGKLGEQSLRYVRLWTTGPQINVNHRYKLHALLPLEILEDTSAVERTKLCPLCERLLPQRCFSITSWNKDVNRKCLVCRAIGIRIIKQNAGGHRSAK
;
A
#
# COMPACT_ATOMS: atom_id res chain seq x y z
N MET A 1 20.20 15.93 -16.43
CA MET A 1 18.94 16.66 -16.11
C MET A 1 19.15 17.41 -14.81
N PRO A 2 18.74 18.69 -14.69
CA PRO A 2 18.93 19.43 -13.45
C PRO A 2 18.02 18.86 -12.36
N GLN A 3 18.60 18.56 -11.20
CA GLN A 3 17.81 18.31 -10.00
C GLN A 3 17.15 19.62 -9.56
N LYS A 4 15.85 19.55 -9.27
CA LYS A 4 15.12 20.64 -8.62
C LYS A 4 15.28 20.46 -7.11
N ARG A 5 15.57 21.55 -6.41
CA ARG A 5 15.55 21.60 -4.94
C ARG A 5 14.45 22.53 -4.49
N VAL A 6 13.60 22.04 -3.61
CA VAL A 6 12.44 22.76 -3.11
C VAL A 6 12.32 22.49 -1.62
N ASN A 7 12.45 23.52 -0.77
CA ASN A 7 12.37 23.39 0.69
C ASN A 7 13.18 22.18 1.24
N ASN A 8 14.46 22.10 0.86
CA ASN A 8 15.39 20.99 1.14
C ASN A 8 15.14 19.65 0.42
N THR A 9 13.96 19.39 -0.12
CA THR A 9 13.67 18.19 -0.91
C THR A 9 14.27 18.28 -2.32
N THR A 10 15.00 17.25 -2.76
CA THR A 10 15.66 17.21 -4.07
C THR A 10 15.07 16.12 -4.95
N PHE A 11 14.65 16.46 -6.18
CA PHE A 11 14.09 15.50 -7.13
C PHE A 11 14.35 15.93 -8.59
N THR A 12 14.24 15.00 -9.53
CA THR A 12 14.18 15.29 -10.97
C THR A 12 12.75 15.13 -11.47
N PHE A 13 12.14 16.23 -11.92
CA PHE A 13 10.82 16.21 -12.54
C PHE A 13 10.92 15.85 -14.03
N CYS A 14 10.03 14.99 -14.50
CA CYS A 14 10.03 14.41 -15.83
C CYS A 14 8.62 14.51 -16.45
N ASP A 15 8.46 15.39 -17.43
CA ASP A 15 7.19 15.69 -18.11
C ASP A 15 7.31 15.65 -19.65
N THR A 16 8.45 15.22 -20.18
CA THR A 16 8.70 15.06 -21.63
C THR A 16 9.36 13.72 -21.95
N ALA A 17 9.15 13.18 -23.15
CA ALA A 17 9.79 11.96 -23.61
C ALA A 17 11.33 11.99 -23.51
N GLN A 18 11.95 13.14 -23.78
CA GLN A 18 13.40 13.32 -23.63
C GLN A 18 13.84 13.18 -22.17
N SER A 19 13.09 13.81 -21.23
CA SER A 19 13.35 13.64 -19.80
C SER A 19 13.15 12.23 -19.31
N LEU A 20 12.14 11.54 -19.83
CA LEU A 20 11.84 10.17 -19.46
C LEU A 20 12.95 9.21 -19.91
N SER A 21 13.44 9.36 -21.15
CA SER A 21 14.56 8.58 -21.67
C SER A 21 15.81 8.72 -20.80
N ALA A 22 16.11 9.96 -20.36
CA ALA A 22 17.22 10.22 -19.44
C ALA A 22 17.00 9.58 -18.06
N VAL A 23 15.78 9.64 -17.52
CA VAL A 23 15.43 8.98 -16.25
C VAL A 23 15.58 7.46 -16.37
N ALA A 24 15.00 6.84 -17.39
CA ALA A 24 15.10 5.40 -17.62
C ALA A 24 16.55 4.93 -17.77
N ALA A 25 17.39 5.69 -18.48
CA ALA A 25 18.82 5.40 -18.61
C ALA A 25 19.56 5.44 -17.25
N ASN A 26 19.22 6.39 -16.39
CA ASN A 26 19.83 6.50 -15.05
C ASN A 26 19.39 5.36 -14.11
N ILE A 27 18.14 4.89 -14.24
CA ILE A 27 17.59 3.84 -13.38
C ILE A 27 18.07 2.45 -13.82
N ARG A 28 18.37 2.24 -15.11
CA ARG A 28 18.71 0.92 -15.68
C ARG A 28 19.85 0.17 -14.97
N GLY A 29 20.77 0.89 -14.31
CA GLY A 29 21.86 0.29 -13.54
C GLY A 29 21.49 -0.14 -12.12
N SER A 30 20.30 0.21 -11.64
CA SER A 30 19.86 -0.09 -10.28
C SER A 30 19.14 -1.45 -10.22
N SER A 31 19.56 -2.31 -9.30
CA SER A 31 18.87 -3.57 -9.00
C SER A 31 17.61 -3.37 -8.15
N THR A 32 17.46 -2.20 -7.53
CA THR A 32 16.35 -1.87 -6.63
C THR A 32 15.82 -0.47 -6.95
N VAL A 33 14.51 -0.30 -6.94
CA VAL A 33 13.85 1.00 -7.04
C VAL A 33 12.78 1.13 -5.97
N PHE A 34 12.66 2.31 -5.38
CA PHE A 34 11.53 2.69 -4.54
C PHE A 34 10.41 3.20 -5.45
N LEU A 35 9.17 2.83 -5.19
CA LEU A 35 8.02 3.18 -6.02
C LEU A 35 6.86 3.65 -5.15
N ASP A 36 6.25 4.74 -5.57
CA ASP A 36 4.97 5.24 -5.09
C ASP A 36 4.25 5.96 -6.24
N CYS A 37 2.94 5.80 -6.34
CA CYS A 37 2.12 6.45 -7.37
C CYS A 37 1.08 7.36 -6.74
N GLU A 38 0.76 8.44 -7.45
CA GLU A 38 -0.21 9.41 -6.99
C GLU A 38 -1.27 9.67 -8.05
N GLY A 39 -2.50 9.94 -7.62
CA GLY A 39 -3.62 10.08 -8.52
C GLY A 39 -4.91 10.53 -7.86
N HIS A 40 -5.84 11.01 -8.67
CA HIS A 40 -7.21 11.24 -8.22
C HIS A 40 -7.89 9.87 -8.06
N ASP A 41 -8.35 9.53 -6.86
CA ASP A 41 -9.00 8.24 -6.58
C ASP A 41 -8.18 7.05 -7.13
N LEU A 42 -6.86 7.08 -6.92
CA LEU A 42 -5.89 6.18 -7.53
C LEU A 42 -6.35 4.71 -7.52
N GLY A 43 -6.34 4.07 -8.68
CA GLY A 43 -6.69 2.66 -8.87
C GLY A 43 -8.20 2.34 -8.74
N LEU A 44 -9.07 3.32 -8.49
CA LEU A 44 -10.53 3.14 -8.52
C LEU A 44 -11.07 3.30 -9.94
N ALA A 45 -12.24 2.73 -10.21
CA ALA A 45 -12.85 2.67 -11.55
C ALA A 45 -13.14 4.02 -12.23
N ALA A 46 -13.16 5.11 -11.46
CA ALA A 46 -13.33 6.49 -11.96
C ALA A 46 -12.13 7.39 -11.58
N GLY A 47 -11.03 6.76 -11.13
CA GLY A 47 -9.79 7.45 -10.80
C GLY A 47 -8.86 7.57 -12.00
N GLY A 48 -7.65 8.03 -11.72
CA GLY A 48 -6.58 8.06 -12.71
C GLY A 48 -5.21 8.28 -12.08
N LEU A 49 -4.22 7.56 -12.60
CA LEU A 49 -2.81 7.80 -12.31
C LEU A 49 -2.39 9.21 -12.77
N SER A 50 -1.67 9.94 -11.91
CA SER A 50 -1.21 11.29 -12.20
C SER A 50 0.30 11.46 -12.15
N LEU A 51 0.95 10.79 -11.21
CA LEU A 51 2.39 10.87 -11.01
C LEU A 51 2.93 9.49 -10.65
N ILE A 52 4.09 9.13 -11.22
CA ILE A 52 4.87 7.97 -10.80
C ILE A 52 6.14 8.50 -10.15
N SER A 53 6.34 8.17 -8.89
CA SER A 53 7.53 8.53 -8.13
C SER A 53 8.46 7.33 -8.08
N LEU A 54 9.72 7.54 -8.45
CA LEU A 54 10.76 6.51 -8.39
C LEU A 54 11.95 7.00 -7.60
N GLY A 55 12.49 6.15 -6.74
CA GLY A 55 13.76 6.36 -6.05
C GLY A 55 14.78 5.30 -6.44
N THR A 56 16.06 5.67 -6.48
CA THR A 56 17.17 4.71 -6.53
C THR A 56 18.01 4.85 -5.26
N PRO A 57 18.48 3.75 -4.65
CA PRO A 57 19.32 3.82 -3.46
C PRO A 57 20.62 4.59 -3.74
N THR A 58 20.98 5.56 -2.89
CA THR A 58 22.31 6.18 -2.89
C THR A 58 22.76 6.44 -1.45
N PRO A 59 24.07 6.60 -1.18
CA PRO A 59 24.55 6.91 0.17
C PRO A 59 23.87 8.17 0.69
N ASN A 60 23.17 8.05 1.83
CA ASN A 60 22.45 9.11 2.58
C ASN A 60 21.02 9.43 2.16
N GLN A 61 20.69 9.49 0.86
CA GLN A 61 19.32 9.80 0.42
C GLN A 61 19.02 9.13 -0.91
N PRO A 62 17.77 8.74 -1.21
CA PRO A 62 17.47 8.21 -2.53
C PRO A 62 17.61 9.32 -3.59
N ARG A 63 18.03 8.92 -4.79
CA ARG A 63 17.87 9.79 -5.95
C ARG A 63 16.45 9.65 -6.48
N THR A 64 15.67 10.72 -6.32
CA THR A 64 14.23 10.73 -6.59
C THR A 64 13.88 11.34 -7.96
N TYR A 65 12.96 10.68 -8.65
CA TYR A 65 12.39 11.04 -9.94
C TYR A 65 10.87 11.14 -9.82
N LEU A 66 10.29 12.24 -10.29
CA LEU A 66 8.84 12.46 -10.31
C LEU A 66 8.39 12.54 -11.77
N ILE A 67 7.67 11.54 -12.23
CA ILE A 67 7.29 11.35 -13.64
C ILE A 67 5.81 11.70 -13.82
N ASP A 68 5.53 12.73 -14.61
CA ASP A 68 4.18 13.21 -14.89
C ASP A 68 3.44 12.28 -15.86
N ALA A 69 2.60 11.40 -15.31
CA ALA A 69 1.83 10.43 -16.09
C ALA A 69 0.62 11.05 -16.82
N VAL A 70 0.29 12.32 -16.54
CA VAL A 70 -0.74 13.07 -17.29
C VAL A 70 -0.13 13.74 -18.51
N ALA A 71 1.10 14.25 -18.38
CA ALA A 71 1.81 14.88 -19.49
C ALA A 71 2.33 13.86 -20.52
N LEU A 72 2.60 12.62 -20.09
CA LEU A 72 3.19 11.56 -20.90
C LEU A 72 2.16 10.48 -21.22
N GLY A 73 2.05 10.10 -22.49
CA GLY A 73 1.19 8.99 -22.92
C GLY A 73 1.72 7.62 -22.49
N THR A 74 0.85 6.61 -22.48
CA THR A 74 1.22 5.22 -22.12
C THR A 74 2.38 4.66 -22.96
N SER A 75 2.45 4.98 -24.25
CA SER A 75 3.56 4.57 -25.12
C SER A 75 4.87 5.24 -24.74
N GLU A 76 4.83 6.52 -24.35
CA GLU A 76 6.01 7.24 -23.88
C GLU A 76 6.50 6.66 -22.56
N LEU A 77 5.59 6.35 -21.61
CA LEU A 77 5.91 5.77 -20.30
C LEU A 77 6.49 4.33 -20.35
N ARG A 78 6.44 3.67 -21.51
CA ARG A 78 6.85 2.27 -21.68
C ARG A 78 8.24 1.93 -21.13
N PRO A 79 9.31 2.74 -21.29
CA PRO A 79 10.62 2.45 -20.72
C PRO A 79 10.62 2.34 -19.18
N ILE A 80 9.73 3.07 -18.52
CA ILE A 80 9.53 2.96 -17.06
C ILE A 80 8.75 1.70 -16.74
N PHE A 81 7.69 1.41 -17.50
CA PHE A 81 6.93 0.17 -17.32
C PHE A 81 7.80 -1.08 -17.53
N ASP A 82 8.75 -1.07 -18.47
CA ASP A 82 9.71 -2.16 -18.65
C ASP A 82 10.53 -2.44 -17.36
N ILE A 83 10.91 -1.38 -16.63
CA ILE A 83 11.61 -1.49 -15.34
C ILE A 83 10.67 -2.07 -14.27
N LEU A 84 9.43 -1.59 -14.21
CA LEU A 84 8.42 -2.06 -13.26
C LEU A 84 8.03 -3.53 -13.48
N GLU A 85 7.97 -3.98 -14.72
CA GLU A 85 7.65 -5.37 -15.10
C GLU A 85 8.88 -6.29 -15.11
N SER A 86 10.09 -5.75 -14.97
CA SER A 86 11.31 -6.56 -14.93
C SER A 86 11.39 -7.39 -13.65
N PRO A 87 11.57 -8.73 -13.72
CA PRO A 87 11.84 -9.53 -12.53
C PRO A 87 13.24 -9.28 -11.95
N ASN A 88 14.14 -8.67 -12.72
CA ASN A 88 15.54 -8.43 -12.33
C ASN A 88 15.73 -7.13 -11.53
N VAL A 89 14.69 -6.30 -11.44
CA VAL A 89 14.71 -5.07 -10.64
C VAL A 89 13.72 -5.25 -9.50
N GLN A 90 14.16 -5.14 -8.25
CA GLN A 90 13.26 -5.15 -7.10
C GLN A 90 12.52 -3.82 -7.01
N LYS A 91 11.19 -3.87 -6.87
CA LYS A 91 10.38 -2.68 -6.54
C LYS A 91 10.03 -2.72 -5.07
N VAL A 92 10.47 -1.73 -4.34
CA VAL A 92 10.13 -1.55 -2.93
C VAL A 92 9.03 -0.51 -2.85
N VAL A 93 7.90 -0.90 -2.24
CA VAL A 93 6.69 -0.08 -2.11
C VAL A 93 6.22 -0.07 -0.66
N PHE A 94 5.34 0.86 -0.31
CA PHE A 94 4.57 0.80 0.92
C PHE A 94 3.08 0.76 0.56
N ASP A 95 2.42 -0.38 0.77
CA ASP A 95 1.01 -0.59 0.38
C ASP A 95 0.74 -0.43 -1.12
N GLY A 96 1.46 -1.19 -1.95
CA GLY A 96 1.47 -1.08 -3.42
C GLY A 96 0.17 -1.50 -4.14
N ARG A 97 -0.93 -1.74 -3.41
CA ARG A 97 -2.18 -2.29 -3.96
C ARG A 97 -2.84 -1.35 -4.95
N MET A 98 -2.94 -0.07 -4.61
CA MET A 98 -3.62 0.90 -5.46
C MET A 98 -2.72 1.36 -6.62
N ASP A 99 -1.40 1.40 -6.42
CA ASP A 99 -0.39 1.64 -7.45
C ASP A 99 -0.46 0.58 -8.54
N GLN A 100 -0.39 -0.70 -8.15
CA GLN A 100 -0.53 -1.81 -9.09
C GLN A 100 -1.91 -1.80 -9.77
N THR A 101 -2.96 -1.43 -9.05
CA THR A 101 -4.31 -1.35 -9.65
C THR A 101 -4.36 -0.25 -10.73
N ALA A 102 -3.85 0.96 -10.44
CA ALA A 102 -3.79 2.04 -11.41
C ALA A 102 -2.92 1.69 -12.63
N LEU A 103 -1.71 1.17 -12.41
CA LEU A 103 -0.83 0.70 -13.50
C LEU A 103 -1.52 -0.36 -14.38
N PHE A 104 -2.31 -1.25 -13.77
CA PHE A 104 -2.97 -2.32 -14.49
C PHE A 104 -4.18 -1.83 -15.31
N TYR A 105 -5.08 -1.03 -14.75
CA TYR A 105 -6.30 -0.61 -15.45
C TYR A 105 -6.09 0.63 -16.33
N ASP A 106 -5.24 1.56 -15.92
CA ASP A 106 -5.09 2.87 -16.59
C ASP A 106 -4.02 2.80 -17.71
N HIS A 107 -3.01 1.95 -17.56
CA HIS A 107 -1.82 1.93 -18.42
C HIS A 107 -1.52 0.57 -19.05
N GLY A 108 -2.52 -0.09 -19.62
CA GLY A 108 -2.28 -1.24 -20.51
C GLY A 108 -1.81 -2.50 -19.80
N ARG A 109 -2.35 -2.78 -18.60
CA ARG A 109 -2.13 -4.04 -17.87
C ARG A 109 -0.70 -4.23 -17.36
N VAL A 110 0.00 -3.13 -17.04
CA VAL A 110 1.34 -3.18 -16.44
C VAL A 110 1.30 -3.93 -15.11
N ARG A 111 2.16 -4.94 -14.96
CA ARG A 111 2.23 -5.80 -13.77
C ARG A 111 3.59 -5.70 -13.10
N LEU A 112 3.63 -5.13 -11.90
CA LEU A 112 4.80 -5.17 -11.04
C LEU A 112 5.28 -6.61 -10.87
N GLN A 113 6.58 -6.83 -11.01
CA GLN A 113 7.27 -8.09 -10.70
C GLN A 113 8.31 -7.85 -9.61
N ASN A 114 8.77 -8.88 -8.88
CA ASN A 114 9.82 -8.73 -7.86
C ASN A 114 9.55 -7.54 -6.91
N VAL A 115 8.45 -7.63 -6.17
CA VAL A 115 7.97 -6.54 -5.29
C VAL A 115 8.27 -6.89 -3.84
N VAL A 116 8.72 -5.91 -3.06
CA VAL A 116 8.76 -5.95 -1.60
C VAL A 116 7.86 -4.85 -1.07
N ASP A 117 6.86 -5.22 -0.30
CA ASP A 117 5.91 -4.29 0.33
C ASP A 117 6.25 -4.12 1.81
N LEU A 118 6.71 -2.92 2.18
CA LEU A 118 7.16 -2.60 3.53
C LEU A 118 6.02 -2.59 4.55
N GLN A 119 4.76 -2.39 4.13
CA GLN A 119 3.63 -2.48 5.05
C GLN A 119 3.45 -3.93 5.53
N LEU A 120 3.75 -4.92 4.68
CA LEU A 120 3.76 -6.33 5.08
C LEU A 120 4.97 -6.68 5.94
N ALA A 121 6.15 -6.12 5.62
CA ALA A 121 7.35 -6.28 6.45
C ALA A 121 7.09 -5.77 7.88
N ASP A 122 6.40 -4.63 8.05
CA ASP A 122 5.99 -4.16 9.38
C ASP A 122 5.12 -5.20 10.10
N ILE A 123 4.08 -5.73 9.47
CA ILE A 123 3.22 -6.74 10.11
C ILE A 123 4.03 -7.96 10.56
N LYS A 124 5.00 -8.40 9.75
CA LYS A 124 5.87 -9.53 10.11
C LYS A 124 6.83 -9.19 11.24
N SER A 125 7.39 -7.98 11.24
CA SER A 125 8.29 -7.50 12.30
C SER A 125 7.63 -7.53 13.68
N ARG A 126 6.31 -7.30 13.75
CA ARG A 126 5.55 -7.32 15.02
C ARG A 126 5.66 -8.66 15.73
N VAL A 127 5.65 -9.77 14.99
CA VAL A 127 5.84 -11.12 15.58
C VAL A 127 7.22 -11.24 16.21
N LEU A 128 8.26 -10.72 15.53
CA LEU A 128 9.63 -10.69 16.05
C LEU A 128 9.76 -9.78 17.28
N ARG A 129 8.92 -8.76 17.38
CA ARG A 129 8.79 -7.87 18.55
C ARG A 129 7.86 -8.40 19.65
N GLY A 130 7.38 -9.65 19.53
CA GLY A 130 6.59 -10.34 20.56
C GLY A 130 5.07 -10.26 20.40
N GLU A 131 4.56 -9.57 19.36
CA GLU A 131 3.14 -9.44 19.10
C GLU A 131 2.60 -10.60 18.26
N ASN A 132 2.39 -11.74 18.91
CA ASN A 132 1.91 -12.95 18.24
C ASN A 132 0.43 -12.87 17.83
N GLU A 133 0.01 -13.74 16.91
CA GLU A 133 -1.40 -13.86 16.50
C GLU A 133 -2.32 -14.09 17.70
N GLY A 134 -3.34 -13.23 17.87
CA GLY A 134 -4.28 -13.32 18.99
C GLY A 134 -3.76 -12.82 20.34
N SER A 135 -2.52 -12.32 20.42
CA SER A 135 -2.00 -11.65 21.61
C SER A 135 -2.79 -10.38 21.93
N LEU A 136 -2.75 -9.94 23.19
CA LEU A 136 -3.43 -8.71 23.59
C LEU A 136 -2.87 -7.50 22.83
N GLU A 137 -1.55 -7.46 22.64
CA GLU A 137 -0.82 -6.43 21.92
C GLU A 137 -1.32 -6.31 20.48
N GLN A 138 -1.38 -7.44 19.75
CA GLN A 138 -1.91 -7.50 18.38
C GLN A 138 -3.37 -7.04 18.32
N LEU A 139 -4.20 -7.52 19.24
CA LEU A 139 -5.62 -7.17 19.29
C LEU A 139 -5.84 -5.68 19.60
N MET A 140 -5.03 -5.09 20.47
CA MET A 140 -5.15 -3.68 20.84
C MET A 140 -4.79 -2.71 19.71
N ARG A 141 -4.03 -3.14 18.72
CA ARG A 141 -3.86 -2.39 17.46
C ARG A 141 -5.15 -2.20 16.66
N LEU A 142 -6.20 -2.98 16.95
CA LEU A 142 -7.51 -2.81 16.33
C LEU A 142 -8.35 -1.71 16.99
N SER A 143 -7.98 -1.19 18.16
CA SER A 143 -8.75 -0.18 18.90
C SER A 143 -9.00 1.14 18.16
N PRO A 144 -8.13 1.63 17.25
CA PRO A 144 -8.46 2.78 16.40
C PRO A 144 -9.48 2.43 15.29
N TYR A 145 -9.68 1.13 15.02
CA TYR A 145 -10.56 0.65 13.96
C TYR A 145 -11.91 0.10 14.48
N LEU A 146 -11.90 -0.55 15.65
CA LEU A 146 -13.02 -1.15 16.35
C LEU A 146 -13.05 -0.65 17.80
N LEU A 147 -14.23 -0.61 18.43
CA LEU A 147 -14.27 -0.33 19.87
C LEU A 147 -13.46 -1.36 20.64
N GLN A 148 -12.61 -0.90 21.56
CA GLN A 148 -11.79 -1.76 22.40
C GLN A 148 -12.62 -2.86 23.10
N SER A 149 -13.77 -2.50 23.67
CA SER A 149 -14.68 -3.45 24.33
C SER A 149 -15.26 -4.52 23.41
N GLU A 150 -15.33 -4.30 22.08
CA GLU A 150 -15.72 -5.33 21.12
C GLU A 150 -14.64 -6.40 21.01
N VAL A 151 -13.39 -5.95 20.91
CA VAL A 151 -12.22 -6.79 20.70
C VAL A 151 -11.92 -7.61 21.96
N GLU A 152 -11.97 -6.98 23.13
CA GLU A 152 -11.73 -7.63 24.43
C GLU A 152 -12.78 -8.69 24.77
N LYS A 153 -14.06 -8.45 24.44
CA LYS A 153 -15.14 -9.42 24.70
C LYS A 153 -15.15 -10.59 23.72
N ASN A 154 -14.59 -10.42 22.53
CA ASN A 154 -14.66 -11.39 21.46
C ASN A 154 -13.31 -11.65 20.75
N PRO A 155 -12.20 -11.88 21.48
CA PRO A 155 -10.86 -11.99 20.89
C PRO A 155 -10.76 -13.10 19.83
N GLN A 156 -11.49 -14.20 20.02
CA GLN A 156 -11.58 -15.32 19.08
C GLN A 156 -12.12 -14.96 17.69
N LEU A 157 -12.75 -13.79 17.55
CA LEU A 157 -13.29 -13.30 16.27
C LEU A 157 -12.31 -12.38 15.53
N TYR A 158 -11.20 -12.01 16.17
CA TYR A 158 -10.26 -11.00 15.70
C TYR A 158 -8.80 -11.45 15.72
N TYR A 159 -8.49 -12.63 16.25
CA TYR A 159 -7.13 -13.14 16.40
C TYR A 159 -6.28 -13.11 15.11
N LYS A 160 -6.90 -13.29 13.92
CA LYS A 160 -6.23 -13.17 12.60
C LYS A 160 -6.32 -11.80 11.94
N VAL A 161 -6.99 -10.83 12.55
CA VAL A 161 -7.28 -9.53 11.92
C VAL A 161 -6.16 -8.55 12.24
N GLN A 162 -5.35 -8.19 11.24
CA GLN A 162 -4.24 -7.27 11.41
C GLN A 162 -4.60 -5.85 10.96
N LYS A 163 -4.32 -4.86 11.81
CA LYS A 163 -4.41 -3.43 11.44
C LYS A 163 -3.18 -3.03 10.62
N LEU A 164 -3.41 -2.50 9.43
CA LEU A 164 -2.37 -1.93 8.57
C LEU A 164 -2.05 -0.50 9.02
N PRO A 165 -0.78 -0.14 9.27
CA PRO A 165 -0.39 1.23 9.59
C PRO A 165 -0.22 2.07 8.31
N GLY A 166 -0.16 3.40 8.45
CA GLY A 166 0.32 4.28 7.40
C GLY A 166 1.85 4.38 7.38
N LEU A 167 2.43 4.89 6.28
CA LEU A 167 3.88 5.02 6.10
C LEU A 167 4.54 5.79 7.24
N GLU A 168 4.15 7.05 7.47
CA GLU A 168 4.71 7.86 8.56
C GLU A 168 4.55 7.24 9.95
N GLN A 169 3.41 6.59 10.22
CA GLN A 169 3.21 5.92 11.50
C GLN A 169 4.24 4.81 11.68
N THR A 170 4.51 4.05 10.61
CA THR A 170 5.50 2.97 10.60
C THR A 170 6.90 3.52 10.82
N VAL A 171 7.28 4.57 10.08
CA VAL A 171 8.58 5.25 10.25
C VAL A 171 8.79 5.68 11.71
N ARG A 172 7.77 6.28 12.35
CA ARG A 172 7.83 6.68 13.77
C ARG A 172 7.91 5.49 14.72
N GLU A 173 7.10 4.45 14.49
CA GLU A 173 7.06 3.25 15.35
C GLU A 173 8.38 2.46 15.32
N HIS A 174 9.15 2.55 14.24
CA HIS A 174 10.46 1.91 14.11
C HIS A 174 11.63 2.84 14.45
N GLY A 175 11.36 4.09 14.85
CA GLY A 175 12.41 5.02 15.27
C GLY A 175 13.38 5.40 14.15
N VAL A 176 12.96 5.29 12.88
CA VAL A 176 13.80 5.60 11.72
C VAL A 176 14.19 7.07 11.77
N ALA A 177 15.50 7.33 11.67
CA ALA A 177 16.06 8.67 11.77
C ALA A 177 15.79 9.47 10.48
N VAL A 178 14.64 10.13 10.43
CA VAL A 178 14.26 11.07 9.37
C VAL A 178 14.10 12.48 9.94
N GLY A 179 14.38 13.50 9.14
CA GLY A 179 14.25 14.90 9.53
C GLY A 179 12.81 15.24 9.91
N ALA A 180 12.61 16.10 10.91
CA ALA A 180 11.27 16.54 11.31
C ALA A 180 10.49 17.17 10.14
N GLU A 181 11.18 17.83 9.21
CA GLU A 181 10.57 18.39 7.99
C GLU A 181 9.97 17.32 7.07
N GLU A 182 10.56 16.12 7.00
CA GLU A 182 10.08 14.99 6.17
C GLU A 182 8.81 14.36 6.74
N LEU A 183 8.67 14.33 8.06
CA LEU A 183 7.54 13.74 8.79
C LEU A 183 6.32 14.68 8.97
N THR A 184 6.45 15.97 8.60
CA THR A 184 5.48 17.02 8.98
C THR A 184 4.68 17.58 7.79
N ILE A 185 4.90 17.09 6.57
CA ILE A 185 4.21 17.60 5.37
C ILE A 185 2.85 16.90 5.15
N LYS A 186 2.09 16.69 6.22
CA LYS A 186 0.64 16.38 6.13
C LYS A 186 -0.24 17.63 6.08
N GLY A 187 0.37 18.81 6.12
CA GLY A 187 -0.34 20.08 6.03
C GLY A 187 -0.68 20.50 4.60
N ARG A 188 -1.96 20.41 4.23
CA ARG A 188 -2.65 21.18 3.17
C ARG A 188 -2.57 20.69 1.71
N PHE A 189 -2.06 19.50 1.39
CA PHE A 189 -2.29 18.97 0.04
C PHE A 189 -3.69 18.33 -0.05
N LYS A 190 -4.54 18.85 -0.95
CA LYS A 190 -5.82 18.22 -1.23
C LYS A 190 -5.58 17.14 -2.29
N HIS A 191 -5.75 15.87 -1.96
CA HIS A 191 -5.59 14.74 -2.89
C HIS A 191 -6.42 14.90 -4.18
N THR A 192 -7.51 15.68 -4.15
CA THR A 192 -8.27 16.05 -5.36
C THR A 192 -7.51 16.92 -6.35
N SER A 193 -6.34 17.44 -5.97
CA SER A 193 -5.52 18.35 -6.80
C SER A 193 -4.47 17.64 -7.63
N TRP A 194 -4.37 16.31 -7.55
CA TRP A 194 -3.37 15.54 -8.30
C TRP A 194 -3.46 15.77 -9.81
N LEU A 195 -4.65 16.00 -10.37
CA LEU A 195 -4.83 16.28 -11.80
C LEU A 195 -4.53 17.74 -12.22
N ARG A 196 -4.25 18.65 -11.28
CA ARG A 196 -3.95 20.05 -11.61
C ARG A 196 -2.57 20.18 -12.27
N ARG A 197 -2.47 21.02 -13.31
CA ARG A 197 -1.19 21.38 -13.94
C ARG A 197 -0.98 22.92 -14.03
N PRO A 198 0.26 23.43 -13.83
CA PRO A 198 1.43 22.70 -13.34
C PRO A 198 1.16 22.12 -11.94
N LEU A 199 1.81 21.00 -11.61
CA LEU A 199 1.63 20.35 -10.31
C LEU A 199 2.01 21.33 -9.20
N PRO A 200 1.18 21.49 -8.15
CA PRO A 200 1.53 22.31 -7.01
C PRO A 200 2.86 21.86 -6.39
N GLN A 201 3.68 22.81 -5.99
CA GLN A 201 4.97 22.55 -5.33
C GLN A 201 4.83 21.64 -4.11
N THR A 202 3.75 21.79 -3.34
CA THR A 202 3.43 20.93 -2.19
C THR A 202 3.18 19.48 -2.59
N ALA A 203 2.61 19.23 -3.77
CA ALA A 203 2.38 17.89 -4.31
C ALA A 203 3.72 17.22 -4.67
N LEU A 204 4.62 17.97 -5.31
CA LEU A 204 5.95 17.47 -5.69
C LEU A 204 6.80 17.15 -4.46
N ILE A 205 6.78 18.02 -3.44
CA ILE A 205 7.47 17.77 -2.17
C ILE A 205 6.90 16.53 -1.49
N TYR A 206 5.57 16.41 -1.41
CA TYR A 206 4.89 15.27 -0.81
C TYR A 206 5.33 13.95 -1.46
N ALA A 207 5.21 13.85 -2.79
CA ALA A 207 5.56 12.65 -3.54
C ALA A 207 7.05 12.30 -3.44
N ALA A 208 7.93 13.30 -3.40
CA ALA A 208 9.36 13.06 -3.21
C ALA A 208 9.70 12.60 -1.78
N ASN A 209 9.00 13.12 -0.77
CA ASN A 209 9.19 12.71 0.61
C ASN A 209 8.73 11.27 0.85
N ASP A 210 7.62 10.82 0.24
CA ASP A 210 7.18 9.43 0.38
C ASP A 210 8.25 8.45 -0.13
N ILE A 211 8.94 8.77 -1.23
CA ILE A 211 10.11 7.99 -1.69
C ILE A 211 11.26 8.00 -0.68
N THR A 212 11.54 9.14 -0.05
CA THR A 212 12.56 9.24 1.01
C THR A 212 12.21 8.38 2.23
N LEU A 213 10.95 8.44 2.68
CA LEU A 213 10.47 7.63 3.80
C LEU A 213 10.50 6.13 3.49
N ILE A 214 10.08 5.73 2.28
CA ILE A 214 10.18 4.34 1.82
C ILE A 214 11.63 3.87 1.80
N ALA A 215 12.57 4.70 1.32
CA ALA A 215 13.99 4.36 1.24
C ALA A 215 14.58 4.11 2.63
N HIS A 216 14.40 5.04 3.57
CA HIS A 216 14.93 4.88 4.93
C HIS A 216 14.27 3.73 5.70
N LEU A 217 12.97 3.52 5.50
CA LEU A 217 12.29 2.39 6.11
C LEU A 217 12.78 1.05 5.54
N TRP A 218 13.09 1.00 4.25
CA TRP A 218 13.69 -0.18 3.63
C TRP A 218 15.08 -0.47 4.19
N GLU A 219 15.94 0.55 4.32
CA GLU A 219 17.27 0.40 4.94
C GLU A 219 17.15 -0.15 6.36
N GLU A 220 16.31 0.45 7.21
CA GLU A 220 16.05 -0.04 8.57
C GLU A 220 15.55 -1.49 8.55
N PHE A 221 14.63 -1.84 7.67
CA PHE A 221 14.06 -3.20 7.64
C PHE A 221 15.04 -4.24 7.10
N VAL A 222 15.98 -3.85 6.23
CA VAL A 222 17.12 -4.69 5.84
C VAL A 222 18.03 -4.92 7.04
N ASP A 223 18.42 -3.86 7.74
CA ASP A 223 19.35 -3.91 8.88
C ASP A 223 18.80 -4.73 10.05
N GLN A 224 17.49 -4.61 10.33
CA GLN A 224 16.80 -5.39 11.36
C GLN A 224 16.44 -6.82 10.92
N GLY A 225 16.66 -7.18 9.65
CA GLY A 225 16.32 -8.50 9.12
C GLY A 225 14.82 -8.80 9.01
N TYR A 226 13.99 -7.76 8.83
CA TYR A 226 12.53 -7.90 8.69
C TYR A 226 12.07 -8.32 7.28
N ILE A 227 12.98 -8.27 6.30
CA ILE A 227 12.76 -8.71 4.92
C ILE A 227 13.26 -10.15 4.77
N ASP A 228 12.36 -11.12 4.92
CA ASP A 228 12.69 -12.52 4.72
C ASP A 228 12.50 -13.00 3.26
N GLY A 229 12.95 -14.22 2.98
CA GLY A 229 12.87 -14.81 1.63
C GLY A 229 11.44 -15.10 1.13
N LYS A 230 10.42 -15.07 2.00
CA LYS A 230 9.01 -15.28 1.62
C LYS A 230 8.31 -13.97 1.29
N LEU A 231 8.82 -12.83 1.78
CA LEU A 231 8.15 -11.54 1.67
C LEU A 231 7.88 -11.16 0.21
N GLY A 232 8.79 -11.44 -0.72
CA GLY A 232 8.59 -11.12 -2.14
C GLY A 232 7.33 -11.76 -2.75
N GLU A 233 7.08 -13.04 -2.48
CA GLU A 233 5.87 -13.73 -2.96
C GLU A 233 4.61 -13.17 -2.30
N GLN A 234 4.67 -12.93 -0.99
CA GLN A 234 3.57 -12.37 -0.20
C GLN A 234 3.20 -10.96 -0.67
N SER A 235 4.20 -10.13 -0.94
CA SER A 235 4.05 -8.79 -1.51
C SER A 235 3.45 -8.84 -2.90
N LEU A 236 3.89 -9.76 -3.77
CA LEU A 236 3.31 -9.91 -5.10
C LEU A 236 1.83 -10.30 -5.05
N ARG A 237 1.47 -11.23 -4.16
CA ARG A 237 0.09 -11.63 -3.88
C ARG A 237 -0.75 -10.44 -3.38
N TYR A 238 -0.16 -9.62 -2.52
CA TYR A 238 -0.81 -8.46 -1.93
C TYR A 238 -1.07 -7.35 -2.94
N VAL A 239 -0.06 -6.87 -3.66
CA VAL A 239 -0.22 -5.76 -4.59
C VAL A 239 -1.15 -6.12 -5.76
N ARG A 240 -1.18 -7.38 -6.19
CA ARG A 240 -2.03 -7.86 -7.29
C ARG A 240 -3.45 -8.20 -6.88
N LEU A 241 -3.81 -8.07 -5.60
CA LEU A 241 -5.08 -8.54 -5.06
C LEU A 241 -6.30 -8.04 -5.84
N TRP A 242 -6.21 -6.83 -6.40
CA TRP A 242 -7.32 -6.17 -7.11
C TRP A 242 -7.18 -6.16 -8.63
N THR A 243 -6.29 -6.98 -9.19
CA THR A 243 -6.06 -7.07 -10.66
C THR A 243 -6.70 -8.29 -11.32
N THR A 244 -7.40 -9.12 -10.55
CA THR A 244 -8.03 -10.37 -11.04
C THR A 244 -9.50 -10.22 -11.42
N GLY A 245 -10.13 -9.08 -11.12
CA GLY A 245 -11.56 -8.83 -11.33
C GLY A 245 -11.85 -7.50 -12.02
N PRO A 246 -13.05 -6.93 -11.88
CA PRO A 246 -13.31 -5.54 -12.24
C PRO A 246 -12.60 -4.57 -11.29
N GLN A 247 -12.26 -3.39 -11.79
CA GLN A 247 -11.67 -2.31 -11.00
C GLN A 247 -12.62 -1.90 -9.87
N ILE A 248 -12.06 -1.51 -8.72
CA ILE A 248 -12.83 -1.27 -7.50
C ILE A 248 -13.67 0.01 -7.63
N ASN A 249 -14.94 -0.07 -7.23
CA ASN A 249 -15.78 1.11 -7.07
C ASN A 249 -15.49 1.81 -5.73
N VAL A 250 -15.49 3.16 -5.72
CA VAL A 250 -15.25 3.99 -4.53
C VAL A 250 -16.13 3.63 -3.32
N ASN A 251 -17.33 3.09 -3.54
CA ASN A 251 -18.25 2.69 -2.48
C ASN A 251 -17.98 1.28 -1.91
N HIS A 252 -16.97 0.56 -2.40
CA HIS A 252 -16.70 -0.82 -2.03
C HIS A 252 -15.95 -0.96 -0.69
N ARG A 253 -16.67 -0.71 0.41
CA ARG A 253 -16.14 -0.68 1.78
C ARG A 253 -15.40 -1.95 2.24
N TYR A 254 -15.66 -3.11 1.64
CA TYR A 254 -15.00 -4.38 1.99
C TYR A 254 -13.70 -4.66 1.22
N LYS A 255 -13.29 -3.75 0.31
CA LYS A 255 -12.00 -3.77 -0.38
C LYS A 255 -11.17 -2.54 -0.06
N LEU A 256 -11.82 -1.42 0.28
CA LEU A 256 -11.22 -0.16 0.68
C LEU A 256 -11.19 -0.01 2.21
N HIS A 257 -10.22 -0.68 2.85
CA HIS A 257 -10.05 -0.63 4.31
C HIS A 257 -8.60 -0.89 4.73
N ALA A 258 -8.26 -0.43 5.93
CA ALA A 258 -6.92 -0.53 6.50
C ALA A 258 -6.70 -1.81 7.34
N LEU A 259 -7.22 -2.96 6.88
CA LEU A 259 -6.98 -4.27 7.51
C LEU A 259 -6.31 -5.19 6.51
N LEU A 260 -5.37 -6.00 6.97
CA LEU A 260 -4.68 -6.96 6.11
C LEU A 260 -5.68 -7.99 5.60
N PRO A 261 -5.83 -8.16 4.27
CA PRO A 261 -6.59 -9.26 3.71
C PRO A 261 -5.99 -10.59 4.17
N LEU A 262 -6.85 -11.54 4.58
CA LEU A 262 -6.40 -12.86 5.07
C LEU A 262 -5.60 -13.63 4.00
N GLU A 263 -4.78 -14.59 4.42
CA GLU A 263 -3.89 -15.43 3.59
C GLU A 263 -2.72 -14.72 2.90
N ILE A 264 -2.61 -13.40 2.97
CA ILE A 264 -1.51 -12.69 2.31
C ILE A 264 -0.14 -13.16 2.82
N LEU A 265 -0.01 -13.39 4.13
CA LEU A 265 1.23 -13.81 4.78
C LEU A 265 1.34 -15.33 4.98
N GLU A 266 0.36 -16.10 4.54
CA GLU A 266 0.29 -17.54 4.81
C GLU A 266 0.90 -18.35 3.65
N ASP A 267 1.45 -19.52 3.98
CA ASP A 267 1.96 -20.48 3.00
C ASP A 267 0.78 -21.19 2.32
N THR A 268 0.67 -21.06 1.00
CA THR A 268 -0.46 -21.59 0.21
C THR A 268 -0.20 -22.99 -0.35
N SER A 269 0.87 -23.66 0.08
CA SER A 269 1.21 -25.01 -0.37
C SER A 269 0.19 -26.08 0.03
N ALA A 270 -0.59 -25.85 1.09
CA ALA A 270 -1.61 -26.78 1.54
C ALA A 270 -2.90 -26.67 0.71
N VAL A 271 -3.35 -27.80 0.16
CA VAL A 271 -4.66 -27.91 -0.50
C VAL A 271 -5.75 -27.93 0.57
N GLU A 272 -6.35 -26.77 0.82
CA GLU A 272 -7.47 -26.62 1.75
C GLU A 272 -8.78 -26.34 1.02
N ARG A 273 -9.89 -26.79 1.61
CA ARG A 273 -11.22 -26.43 1.11
C ARG A 273 -11.42 -24.92 1.26
N THR A 274 -11.73 -24.25 0.16
CA THR A 274 -12.04 -22.82 0.14
C THR A 274 -13.53 -22.55 -0.04
N LYS A 275 -14.01 -21.42 0.48
CA LYS A 275 -15.34 -20.87 0.21
C LYS A 275 -15.24 -19.39 -0.14
N LEU A 276 -16.16 -18.93 -0.99
CA LEU A 276 -16.28 -17.51 -1.36
C LEU A 276 -16.79 -16.70 -0.16
N CYS A 277 -16.15 -15.57 0.15
CA CYS A 277 -16.72 -14.57 1.03
C CYS A 277 -17.53 -13.56 0.19
N PRO A 278 -18.87 -13.50 0.25
CA PRO A 278 -19.70 -12.63 -0.59
C PRO A 278 -19.47 -11.12 -0.41
N LEU A 279 -18.75 -10.69 0.62
CA LEU A 279 -18.50 -9.27 0.89
C LEU A 279 -17.23 -8.72 0.26
N CYS A 280 -16.10 -9.44 0.38
CA CYS A 280 -14.85 -9.07 -0.29
C CYS A 280 -14.63 -9.81 -1.61
N GLU A 281 -15.51 -10.77 -1.94
CA GLU A 281 -15.50 -11.58 -3.16
C GLU A 281 -14.25 -12.47 -3.30
N ARG A 282 -13.57 -12.77 -2.19
CA ARG A 282 -12.39 -13.65 -2.16
C ARG A 282 -12.78 -15.09 -1.85
N LEU A 283 -12.21 -16.04 -2.58
CA LEU A 283 -12.15 -17.45 -2.17
C LEU A 283 -11.12 -17.58 -1.05
N LEU A 284 -11.55 -18.11 0.10
CA LEU A 284 -10.73 -18.20 1.31
C LEU A 284 -10.92 -19.58 1.99
N PRO A 285 -9.92 -20.13 2.66
CA PRO A 285 -9.96 -21.40 3.36
C PRO A 285 -10.77 -21.32 4.65
N GLN A 286 -11.08 -22.48 5.22
CA GLN A 286 -11.90 -22.61 6.41
C GLN A 286 -11.43 -21.73 7.59
N ARG A 287 -10.12 -21.69 7.82
CA ARG A 287 -9.49 -20.90 8.91
C ARG A 287 -9.76 -19.40 8.82
N CYS A 288 -10.15 -18.88 7.65
CA CYS A 288 -10.49 -17.48 7.46
C CYS A 288 -11.92 -17.12 7.93
N PHE A 289 -12.68 -18.08 8.43
CA PHE A 289 -14.06 -17.91 8.89
C PHE A 289 -14.19 -18.41 10.33
N SER A 290 -15.12 -17.83 11.10
CA SER A 290 -15.55 -18.48 12.35
C SER A 290 -16.23 -19.82 12.03
N ILE A 291 -16.21 -20.78 12.94
CA ILE A 291 -16.90 -22.08 12.79
C ILE A 291 -18.36 -21.88 12.38
N THR A 292 -19.04 -20.96 13.08
CA THR A 292 -20.43 -20.59 12.81
C THR A 292 -20.64 -19.94 11.45
N SER A 293 -19.65 -19.19 10.93
CA SER A 293 -19.77 -18.57 9.62
C SER A 293 -19.41 -19.54 8.49
N TRP A 294 -18.47 -20.47 8.72
CA TRP A 294 -18.05 -21.45 7.72
C TRP A 294 -19.20 -22.36 7.29
N ASN A 295 -20.02 -22.79 8.25
CA ASN A 295 -21.14 -23.70 8.04
C ASN A 295 -22.38 -23.02 7.41
N LYS A 296 -22.33 -21.71 7.16
CA LYS A 296 -23.42 -20.99 6.47
C LYS A 296 -23.19 -20.96 4.97
N ASP A 297 -24.26 -21.20 4.21
CA ASP A 297 -24.26 -21.03 2.76
C ASP A 297 -24.54 -19.57 2.37
N VAL A 298 -25.44 -18.90 3.09
CA VAL A 298 -25.81 -17.50 2.90
C VAL A 298 -25.21 -16.62 4.02
N ASN A 299 -24.79 -15.39 3.69
CA ASN A 299 -24.24 -14.42 4.65
C ASN A 299 -22.98 -14.87 5.40
N ARG A 300 -22.21 -15.81 4.84
CA ARG A 300 -20.86 -16.16 5.32
C ARG A 300 -19.95 -14.92 5.22
N LYS A 301 -19.13 -14.66 6.23
CA LYS A 301 -18.21 -13.52 6.26
C LYS A 301 -16.87 -13.98 6.81
N CYS A 302 -15.78 -13.67 6.11
CA CYS A 302 -14.45 -13.91 6.68
C CYS A 302 -14.22 -13.00 7.90
N LEU A 303 -13.21 -13.33 8.71
CA LEU A 303 -12.92 -12.60 9.96
C LEU A 303 -12.69 -11.09 9.71
N VAL A 304 -12.02 -10.74 8.61
CA VAL A 304 -11.81 -9.33 8.20
C VAL A 304 -13.13 -8.66 7.80
N CYS A 305 -13.95 -9.28 6.93
CA CYS A 305 -15.24 -8.71 6.56
C CYS A 305 -16.22 -8.61 7.73
N ARG A 306 -16.10 -9.49 8.73
CA ARG A 306 -16.83 -9.35 10.00
C ARG A 306 -16.42 -8.08 10.72
N ALA A 307 -15.12 -7.83 10.91
CA ALA A 307 -14.61 -6.62 11.55
C ALA A 307 -15.11 -5.35 10.84
N ILE A 308 -15.03 -5.33 9.51
CA ILE A 308 -15.53 -4.21 8.69
C ILE A 308 -17.03 -4.01 8.89
N GLY A 309 -17.82 -5.08 8.89
CA GLY A 309 -19.26 -5.02 9.10
C GLY A 309 -19.62 -4.40 10.45
N ILE A 310 -18.91 -4.77 11.53
CA ILE A 310 -19.10 -4.17 12.86
C ILE A 310 -18.77 -2.68 12.87
N ARG A 311 -17.67 -2.27 12.21
CA ARG A 311 -17.31 -0.85 12.07
C ARG A 311 -18.41 -0.06 11.34
N ILE A 312 -18.91 -0.58 10.21
CA ILE A 312 -19.95 0.08 9.41
C ILE A 312 -21.23 0.31 10.24
N ILE A 313 -21.69 -0.71 10.96
CA ILE A 313 -22.90 -0.61 11.81
C ILE A 313 -22.73 0.52 12.83
N LYS A 314 -21.56 0.61 13.48
CA LYS A 314 -21.30 1.64 14.49
C LYS A 314 -21.18 3.04 13.90
N GLN A 315 -20.53 3.20 12.74
CA GLN A 315 -20.48 4.49 12.03
C GLN A 315 -21.89 5.00 11.68
N ASN A 316 -22.77 4.10 11.23
CA ASN A 316 -24.16 4.45 10.92
C ASN A 316 -24.97 4.78 12.19
N ALA A 317 -24.76 4.05 13.30
CA ALA A 317 -25.45 4.31 14.57
C ALA A 317 -24.99 5.61 15.26
N GLY A 318 -23.71 5.98 15.11
CA GLY A 318 -23.15 7.23 15.64
C GLY A 318 -23.56 8.47 14.84
N GLY A 319 -23.77 8.34 13.53
CA GLY A 319 -24.18 9.45 12.65
C GLY A 319 -25.61 9.98 12.90
N HIS A 320 -26.44 9.24 13.64
CA HIS A 320 -27.79 9.69 14.03
C HIS A 320 -27.82 10.54 15.32
N ARG A 321 -26.69 10.75 16.00
CA ARG A 321 -26.63 11.57 17.22
C ARG A 321 -26.14 13.00 17.01
N SER A 322 -25.75 13.37 15.79
CA SER A 322 -25.20 14.70 15.46
C SER A 322 -26.18 15.60 14.69
N ALA A 323 -27.46 15.21 14.59
CA ALA A 323 -28.53 16.02 14.02
C ALA A 323 -29.62 16.28 15.07
N LYS A 324 -29.25 17.01 16.12
CA LYS A 324 -30.15 17.79 16.98
C LYS A 324 -29.40 19.00 17.49
#